data_AF-B8IH57-F1
#
_entry.id   AF-B8IH57-F1
#
_cell.length_a   1.000
_cell.length_b   1.000
_cell.length_c   1.000
_cell.angle_alpha   90.00
_cell.angle_beta   90.00
_cell.angle_gamma   90.00
#
_symmetry.space_group_name_H-M   'P 1'
#
loop_
_entity.id
_entity.type
_entity.pdbx_description
1 polymer ?
#
loop_
_entity_poly.entity_id
_entity_poly.type
_entity_poly.pdbx_seq_one_letter_code
_entity_poly.pdbx_strand_id
1 'polypeptide(L)'
;MSGPGLSVSAAAARNLATATVTAVQNSANTPRFLLRLLPFVNVSGGVYRVKRRAVVLAKPGRVDLASEGGTRSIRSASPRSRDCGFSAPRARRRA
;
A
#
# COMPACT_ATOMS: atom_id res chain seq x y z
N MET A 1 -9.26 26.36 61.43
CA MET A 1 -8.82 25.75 62.70
C MET A 1 -9.11 24.25 62.67
N SER A 2 -8.10 23.38 62.76
CA SER A 2 -8.30 21.97 63.13
C SER A 2 -8.13 21.87 64.64
N GLY A 3 -9.12 21.31 65.35
CA GLY A 3 -9.12 21.17 66.81
C GLY A 3 -8.08 20.13 67.31
N PRO A 4 -7.86 20.05 68.64
CA PRO A 4 -6.74 19.32 69.24
C PRO A 4 -6.91 17.81 69.12
N GLY A 5 -6.41 17.28 68.01
CA GLY A 5 -6.03 15.89 67.80
C GLY A 5 -4.72 15.90 67.03
N LEU A 6 -3.78 15.04 67.39
CA LEU A 6 -2.39 14.98 66.90
C LEU A 6 -2.26 14.57 65.40
N SER A 7 -3.27 14.84 64.58
CA SER A 7 -3.37 14.38 63.20
C SER A 7 -3.68 15.52 62.24
N VAL A 8 -3.05 15.51 61.07
CA VAL A 8 -3.33 16.44 59.98
C VAL A 8 -4.70 16.11 59.37
N SER A 9 -5.51 17.13 59.09
CA SER A 9 -6.80 16.95 58.40
C SER A 9 -6.58 16.48 56.95
N ALA A 10 -7.54 15.74 56.38
CA ALA A 10 -7.41 15.24 55.00
C ALA A 10 -7.17 16.36 53.96
N ALA A 11 -7.77 17.53 54.15
CA ALA A 11 -7.54 18.70 53.30
C ALA A 11 -6.10 19.23 53.41
N ALA A 12 -5.54 19.30 54.62
CA ALA A 12 -4.16 19.72 54.84
C ALA A 12 -3.15 18.66 54.35
N ALA A 13 -3.46 17.37 54.49
CA ALA A 13 -2.63 16.28 53.99
C ALA A 13 -2.58 16.25 52.44
N ARG A 14 -3.67 16.58 51.74
CA ARG A 14 -3.68 16.69 50.27
C ARG A 14 -2.72 17.74 49.74
N ASN A 15 -2.54 18.85 50.46
CA ASN A 15 -1.60 19.90 50.07
C ASN A 15 -0.13 19.46 50.17
N LEU A 16 0.16 18.43 50.97
CA LEU A 16 1.51 17.88 51.15
C LEU A 16 1.79 16.70 50.22
N ALA A 17 0.75 16.09 49.63
CA ALA A 17 0.89 14.91 48.79
C ALA A 17 1.30 15.28 47.35
N THR A 18 2.19 14.50 46.75
CA THR A 18 2.55 14.64 45.33
C THR A 18 1.45 14.04 44.46
N ALA A 19 0.91 14.83 43.53
CA ALA A 19 -0.04 14.33 42.54
C ALA A 19 0.68 13.57 41.43
N THR A 20 0.22 12.36 41.13
CA THR A 20 0.62 11.67 39.89
C THR A 20 -0.15 12.28 38.73
N VAL A 21 0.57 12.97 37.85
CA VAL A 21 -0.03 13.58 36.65
C VAL A 21 0.20 12.65 35.47
N THR A 22 -0.86 12.35 34.73
CA THR A 22 -0.78 11.55 33.50
C THR A 22 -0.24 12.39 32.34
N ALA A 23 0.35 11.74 31.34
CA ALA A 23 0.69 12.40 30.09
C ALA A 23 -0.56 13.02 29.42
N VAL A 24 -0.35 14.06 28.62
CA VAL A 24 -1.42 14.76 27.90
C VAL A 24 -2.17 13.76 27.02
N GLN A 25 -3.48 13.61 27.27
CA GLN A 25 -4.35 12.76 26.46
C GLN A 25 -4.82 13.56 25.23
N ASN A 26 -4.47 13.10 24.03
CA ASN A 26 -4.90 13.73 22.78
C ASN A 26 -5.86 12.81 22.02
N SER A 27 -7.15 13.18 22.01
CA SER A 27 -8.21 12.41 21.34
C SER A 27 -8.12 12.39 19.82
N ALA A 28 -7.37 13.32 19.21
CA ALA A 28 -7.13 13.31 17.76
C ALA A 28 -6.09 12.26 17.33
N ASN A 29 -5.42 11.60 18.28
CA ASN A 29 -4.44 10.57 17.98
C ASN A 29 -5.15 9.25 17.60
N THR A 30 -5.20 8.95 16.31
CA THR A 30 -5.77 7.71 15.78
C THR A 30 -4.68 6.66 15.49
N PRO A 31 -5.02 5.36 15.47
CA PRO A 31 -4.09 4.29 15.11
C PRO A 31 -3.86 4.33 13.59
N ARG A 32 -2.84 5.08 13.14
CA ARG A 32 -2.49 5.33 11.73
C ARG A 32 -2.13 4.07 10.93
N PHE A 33 -3.08 3.13 10.77
CA PHE A 33 -2.88 1.79 10.24
C PHE A 33 -2.40 1.81 8.80
N LEU A 34 -2.96 2.68 7.96
CA LEU A 34 -2.53 2.82 6.56
C LEU A 34 -1.02 3.09 6.46
N LEU A 35 -0.52 4.04 7.24
CA LEU A 35 0.90 4.36 7.27
C LEU A 35 1.73 3.19 7.81
N ARG A 36 1.22 2.40 8.76
CA ARG A 36 1.94 1.22 9.27
C ARG A 36 2.01 0.06 8.27
N LEU A 37 1.02 -0.07 7.40
CA LEU A 37 0.90 -1.18 6.47
C LEU A 37 1.58 -0.91 5.12
N LEU A 38 1.78 0.35 4.76
CA LEU A 38 2.36 0.69 3.46
C LEU A 38 3.85 0.33 3.40
N PRO A 39 4.33 -0.38 2.36
CA PRO A 39 5.74 -0.72 2.21
C PRO A 39 6.53 0.51 1.75
N PHE A 40 7.01 1.32 2.70
CA PHE A 40 7.83 2.49 2.39
C PHE A 40 9.17 2.06 1.75
N VAL A 41 9.45 2.61 0.57
CA VAL A 41 10.72 2.44 -0.14
C VAL A 41 11.51 3.74 -0.04
N ASN A 42 12.75 3.68 0.43
CA ASN A 42 13.64 4.84 0.47
C ASN A 42 14.13 5.19 -0.95
N VAL A 43 14.02 6.47 -1.33
CA VAL A 43 14.46 6.99 -2.63
C VAL A 43 15.48 8.11 -2.42
N SER A 44 16.75 7.84 -2.70
CA SER A 44 17.87 8.76 -2.45
C SER A 44 17.82 10.06 -3.27
N GLY A 45 17.11 10.08 -4.40
CA GLY A 45 17.04 11.22 -5.31
C GLY A 45 15.72 12.00 -5.29
N GLY A 46 14.80 11.72 -4.35
CA GLY A 46 13.49 12.39 -4.24
C GLY A 46 12.51 12.16 -5.41
N VAL A 47 12.92 11.41 -6.44
CA VAL A 47 12.12 11.16 -7.64
C VAL A 47 11.94 9.65 -7.82
N TYR A 48 10.70 9.17 -7.69
CA TYR A 48 10.35 7.78 -7.95
C TYR A 48 9.77 7.63 -9.37
N ARG A 49 10.55 7.04 -10.29
CA ARG A 49 10.12 6.80 -11.68
C ARG A 49 9.60 5.37 -11.84
N VAL A 50 8.31 5.23 -12.15
CA VAL A 50 7.70 3.93 -12.49
C VAL A 50 7.77 3.70 -13.99
N LYS A 51 8.38 2.59 -14.41
CA LYS A 51 8.36 2.15 -15.80
C LYS A 51 7.13 1.27 -16.04
N ARG A 52 6.21 1.74 -16.89
CA ARG A 52 5.11 0.92 -17.39
C ARG A 52 5.55 0.24 -18.69
N ARG A 53 5.49 -1.09 -18.76
CA ARG A 53 5.60 -1.79 -20.04
C ARG A 53 4.26 -1.66 -20.77
N ALA A 54 4.27 -1.08 -21.98
CA ALA A 54 3.11 -1.11 -22.85
C ALA A 54 2.93 -2.55 -23.36
N VAL A 55 1.89 -3.23 -22.92
CA VAL A 55 1.47 -4.49 -23.54
C VAL A 55 0.77 -4.10 -24.84
N VAL A 56 1.54 -4.05 -25.93
CA VAL A 56 0.94 -3.97 -27.26
C VAL A 56 0.36 -5.35 -27.51
N LEU A 57 -0.96 -5.48 -27.35
CA LEU A 57 -1.69 -6.61 -27.92
C LEU A 57 -1.39 -6.57 -29.41
N ALA A 58 -0.57 -7.52 -29.88
CA ALA A 58 -0.44 -7.76 -31.31
C ALA A 58 -1.87 -7.94 -31.82
N LYS A 59 -2.29 -7.07 -32.75
CA LYS A 59 -3.63 -7.11 -33.35
C LYS A 59 -3.95 -8.59 -33.62
N PRO A 60 -5.10 -9.12 -33.15
CA PRO A 60 -5.45 -10.50 -33.42
C PRO A 60 -5.33 -10.71 -34.92
N GLY A 61 -4.51 -11.69 -35.32
CA GLY A 61 -4.31 -12.03 -36.72
C GLY A 61 -5.68 -12.22 -37.35
N ARG A 62 -6.01 -11.38 -38.33
CA ARG A 62 -7.32 -11.41 -39.00
C ARG A 62 -7.45 -12.79 -39.65
N VAL A 63 -8.56 -13.47 -39.42
CA VAL A 63 -8.87 -14.75 -40.04
C VAL A 63 -9.03 -14.52 -41.55
N ASP A 64 -8.21 -15.18 -42.36
CA ASP A 64 -8.33 -15.12 -43.82
C ASP A 64 -9.57 -15.90 -44.27
N LEU A 65 -10.54 -15.21 -44.87
CA LEU A 65 -11.73 -15.80 -45.47
C LEU A 65 -11.45 -16.10 -46.95
N ALA A 66 -11.59 -17.36 -47.36
CA ALA A 66 -11.59 -17.74 -48.76
C ALA A 66 -13.02 -17.75 -49.29
N SER A 67 -13.24 -17.17 -50.46
CA SER A 67 -14.54 -17.14 -51.14
C SER A 67 -14.38 -17.84 -52.47
N GLU A 68 -14.87 -19.08 -52.56
CA GLU A 68 -14.88 -19.86 -53.80
C GLU A 68 -16.32 -20.26 -54.11
N GLY A 69 -16.80 -19.90 -55.30
CA GLY A 69 -18.12 -20.31 -55.81
C GLY A 69 -19.35 -19.83 -55.04
N GLY A 70 -19.27 -18.73 -54.28
CA GLY A 70 -20.40 -18.20 -53.48
C GLY A 70 -20.49 -18.76 -52.06
N THR A 71 -19.65 -19.74 -51.71
CA THR A 71 -19.48 -20.26 -50.36
C THR A 71 -18.26 -19.63 -49.70
N ARG A 72 -18.44 -19.09 -48.47
CA ARG A 72 -17.34 -18.53 -47.66
C ARG A 72 -16.83 -19.59 -46.71
N SER A 73 -15.53 -19.91 -46.79
CA SER A 73 -14.86 -20.83 -45.87
C SER A 73 -13.71 -20.14 -45.16
N ILE A 74 -13.41 -20.57 -43.93
CA ILE A 74 -12.28 -20.07 -43.16
C ILE A 74 -11.03 -20.84 -43.59
N ARG A 75 -9.97 -20.16 -44.03
CA ARG A 75 -8.69 -20.81 -44.34
C ARG A 75 -8.03 -21.24 -43.04
N SER A 76 -7.92 -22.55 -42.80
CA SER A 76 -7.42 -23.15 -41.55
C SER A 76 -5.94 -22.88 -41.25
N ALA A 77 -5.20 -22.27 -42.18
CA ALA A 77 -3.80 -21.91 -41.99
C ALA A 77 -3.64 -20.56 -41.26
N SER A 78 -4.09 -20.49 -40.00
CA SER A 78 -3.51 -19.67 -38.91
C SER A 78 -4.56 -19.30 -37.85
N PRO A 79 -4.41 -19.85 -36.64
CA PRO A 79 -4.62 -19.09 -35.44
C PRO A 79 -3.35 -19.18 -34.58
N ARG A 80 -2.39 -18.26 -34.78
CA ARG A 80 -1.33 -18.07 -33.79
C ARG A 80 -1.71 -16.94 -32.84
N SER A 81 -2.43 -17.28 -31.77
CA SER A 81 -2.31 -16.52 -30.52
C SER A 81 -0.91 -16.81 -29.96
N ARG A 82 0.04 -15.86 -30.09
CA ARG A 82 1.32 -15.99 -29.40
C ARG A 82 1.16 -15.40 -28.01
N ASP A 83 1.51 -16.19 -27.00
CA ASP A 83 1.55 -15.78 -25.61
C ASP A 83 2.45 -14.55 -25.44
N CYS A 84 1.88 -13.46 -24.92
CA CYS A 84 2.66 -12.31 -24.50
C CYS A 84 3.37 -12.68 -23.18
N GLY A 85 4.56 -13.25 -23.29
CA GLY A 85 5.41 -13.61 -22.15
C GLY A 85 5.82 -12.38 -21.32
N PHE A 86 5.32 -12.29 -20.09
CA PHE A 86 5.82 -11.38 -19.07
C PHE A 86 7.17 -11.90 -18.55
N SER A 87 8.29 -11.32 -19.00
CA SER A 87 9.59 -11.57 -18.36
C SER A 87 9.76 -10.69 -17.12
N ALA A 88 9.84 -11.33 -15.94
CA ALA A 88 10.09 -10.68 -14.66
C ALA A 88 11.47 -9.98 -14.66
N PRO A 89 11.60 -8.81 -14.02
CA PRO A 89 12.89 -8.13 -13.92
C PRO A 89 13.82 -8.91 -12.97
N ARG A 90 14.95 -9.44 -13.50
CA ARG A 90 16.04 -9.94 -12.66
C ARG A 90 16.62 -8.77 -11.88
N ALA A 91 16.45 -8.79 -10.56
CA ALA A 91 17.17 -7.92 -9.64
C ALA A 91 18.67 -8.19 -9.81
N ARG A 92 19.41 -7.22 -10.39
CA ARG A 92 20.87 -7.26 -10.37
C ARG A 92 21.31 -7.06 -8.92
N ARG A 93 21.68 -8.15 -8.23
CA ARG A 93 22.55 -8.06 -7.05
C ARG A 93 23.86 -7.41 -7.52
N ARG A 94 24.14 -6.20 -7.07
CA ARG A 94 25.50 -5.66 -7.10
C ARG A 94 26.24 -6.25 -5.90
N ALA A 95 27.41 -6.81 -6.18
CA ALA A 95 28.42 -7.16 -5.18
C ALA A 95 28.97 -5.88 -4.54
#